data_AF-A0A2E8UR26-F1
#
_entry.id   AF-A0A2E8UR26-F1
#
_cell.length_a   1.000
_cell.length_b   1.000
_cell.length_c   1.000
_cell.angle_alpha   90.00
_cell.angle_beta   90.00
_cell.angle_gamma   90.00
#
_symmetry.space_group_name_H-M   'P 1'
#
loop_
_entity.id
_entity.type
_entity.pdbx_description
1 polymer ?
#
loop_
_entity_poly.entity_id
_entity_poly.type
_entity_poly.pdbx_seq_one_letter_code
_entity_poly.pdbx_strand_id
1 'polypeptide(L)' 'MHCFVDDNRSKCDAADGVLMRAELFSITPKGEQLAWERCCRSEMEVPGVQNAVARWLSWLNE' A
#
# COMPACT_ATOMS: atom_id res chain seq x y z
N MET A 1 -7.86 -11.82 -1.37
CA MET A 1 -7.05 -10.70 -0.85
C MET A 1 -7.06 -9.60 -1.88
N HIS A 2 -7.22 -8.34 -1.48
CA HIS A 2 -7.06 -7.18 -2.35
C HIS A 2 -5.82 -6.40 -1.93
N CYS A 3 -5.09 -5.85 -2.90
CA CYS A 3 -3.97 -4.95 -2.67
C CYS A 3 -4.30 -3.58 -3.26
N PHE A 4 -4.25 -2.54 -2.43
CA PHE A 4 -4.43 -1.16 -2.83
C PHE A 4 -3.12 -0.41 -2.69
N VAL A 5 -2.83 0.46 -3.64
CA VAL A 5 -1.62 1.28 -3.68
C VAL A 5 -2.03 2.72 -3.99
N ASP A 6 -1.88 3.60 -3.00
CA ASP A 6 -2.07 5.03 -3.14
C ASP A 6 -0.71 5.70 -3.32
N ASP A 7 -0.46 6.28 -4.50
CA ASP A 7 0.71 7.13 -4.78
C ASP A 7 0.26 8.60 -4.80
N ASN A 8 0.69 9.35 -3.79
CA ASN A 8 0.34 10.74 -3.58
C ASN A 8 1.50 11.69 -3.89
N ARG A 9 2.63 11.21 -4.41
CA ARG A 9 3.81 12.05 -4.69
C ARG A 9 3.55 13.18 -5.69
N SER A 10 2.55 13.00 -6.55
CA SER A 10 2.10 14.02 -7.52
C SER A 10 1.00 14.94 -6.97
N LYS A 11 0.51 14.71 -5.75
CA LYS A 11 -0.56 15.47 -5.11
C LYS A 11 0.03 16.36 -4.02
N CYS A 12 -0.01 17.67 -4.21
CA CYS A 12 0.55 18.64 -3.26
C CYS A 12 -0.17 18.71 -1.90
N ASP A 13 -1.37 18.13 -1.78
CA ASP A 13 -2.27 18.31 -0.63
C ASP A 13 -2.60 17.02 0.13
N ALA A 14 -1.68 16.04 0.19
CA ALA A 14 -1.88 14.88 1.06
C ALA A 14 -1.95 15.33 2.54
N ALA A 15 -3.15 15.33 3.10
CA ALA A 15 -3.47 15.96 4.40
C ALA A 15 -2.66 15.42 5.59
N ASP A 16 -2.05 14.25 5.47
CA ASP A 16 -1.28 13.54 6.49
C ASP A 16 0.22 13.41 6.17
N GLY A 17 0.67 14.04 5.08
CA GLY A 17 2.05 13.97 4.58
C GLY A 17 2.46 12.59 4.07
N VAL A 18 1.52 11.68 3.85
CA VAL A 18 1.80 10.34 3.31
C VAL A 18 2.01 10.44 1.80
N LEU A 19 3.22 10.13 1.37
CA LEU A 19 3.64 10.15 -0.03
C LEU A 19 3.17 8.89 -0.76
N MET A 20 3.22 7.75 -0.08
CA MET A 20 2.76 6.48 -0.61
C MET A 20 2.19 5.61 0.51
N ARG A 21 1.09 4.92 0.22
CA ARG A 21 0.50 3.90 1.08
C ARG A 21 0.20 2.65 0.28
N ALA A 22 0.44 1.50 0.89
CA ALA A 22 0.03 0.21 0.38
C ALA A 22 -0.73 -0.54 1.46
N GLU A 23 -1.88 -1.09 1.10
CA GLU A 23 -2.77 -1.81 2.00
C GLU A 23 -3.14 -3.16 1.38
N LEU A 24 -3.26 -4.16 2.24
CA LEU A 24 -3.71 -5.50 1.89
C LEU A 24 -4.89 -5.86 2.74
N PHE A 25 -6.00 -6.14 2.08
CA PHE A 25 -7.23 -6.54 2.73
C PHE A 25 -7.51 -8.02 2.48
N SER A 26 -7.82 -8.72 3.56
CA SER A 26 -8.40 -10.04 3.52
C SER A 26 -9.91 -9.94 3.38
N ILE A 27 -10.44 -10.59 2.36
CA ILE A 27 -11.88 -10.70 2.15
C ILE A 27 -12.31 -12.06 2.64
N THR A 28 -13.15 -12.03 3.67
CA THR A 28 -13.73 -13.23 4.27
C THR A 28 -15.26 -13.14 4.17
N PRO A 29 -16.00 -14.23 4.43
CA PRO A 29 -17.46 -14.17 4.54
C PRO A 29 -17.96 -13.21 5.63
N LYS A 30 -17.10 -12.82 6.59
CA LYS A 30 -17.41 -11.84 7.64
C LYS A 30 -17.13 -10.40 7.23
N GLY A 31 -16.69 -10.17 5.99
CA GLY A 31 -16.34 -8.87 5.44
C GLY A 31 -14.85 -8.72 5.16
N GLU A 32 -14.48 -7.48 4.84
CA GLU A 32 -13.13 -7.04 4.52
C GLU A 32 -12.37 -6.65 5.80
N GLN A 33 -11.12 -7.08 5.92
CA GLN A 33 -10.26 -6.82 7.07
C GLN A 33 -8.86 -6.38 6.61
N LEU A 34 -8.35 -5.28 7.16
CA LEU A 34 -6.97 -4.84 6.91
C LEU A 34 -6.00 -5.85 7.51
N ALA A 35 -5.27 -6.55 6.65
CA ALA A 35 -4.32 -7.60 7.03
C ALA A 35 -2.88 -7.09 7.06
N TRP A 36 -2.55 -6.08 6.27
CA TRP A 36 -1.23 -5.47 6.23
C TRP A 36 -1.29 -4.05 5.67
N GLU A 37 -0.44 -3.17 6.20
CA GLU A 37 -0.30 -1.79 5.74
C GLU A 37 1.18 -1.36 5.77
N ARG A 38 1.58 -0.54 4.79
CA ARG A 38 2.82 0.24 4.79
C ARG A 38 2.54 1.64 4.29
N CYS A 39 2.93 2.63 5.08
CA CYS A 39 2.93 4.04 4.70
C CYS A 39 4.36 4.58 4.71
N CYS A 40 4.66 5.53 3.83
CA CYS A 40 5.87 6.33 3.93
C CYS A 40 5.58 7.82 3.79
N ARG A 41 6.44 8.62 4.44
CA ARG A 41 6.36 10.09 4.45
C ARG A 41 7.63 10.74 3.89
N SER A 42 8.60 9.93 3.49
CA SER A 42 9.83 10.36 2.84
C SER A 42 10.01 9.66 1.50
N GLU A 43 10.44 10.41 0.48
CA GLU A 43 10.80 9.88 -0.84
C GLU A 43 11.85 8.77 -0.75
N MET A 44 12.74 8.85 0.25
CA MET A 44 13.78 7.85 0.49
C MET A 44 13.22 6.46 0.86
N GLU A 45 12.01 6.42 1.40
CA GLU A 45 11.35 5.17 1.83
C GLU A 45 10.52 4.54 0.71
N VAL A 46 10.18 5.30 -0.33
CA VAL A 46 9.31 4.86 -1.44
C VAL A 46 9.82 3.60 -2.13
N PRO A 47 11.13 3.45 -2.46
CA PRO A 47 11.64 2.22 -3.05
C PRO A 47 11.40 0.98 -2.18
N GLY A 48 11.44 1.16 -0.84
CA GLY A 48 11.18 0.09 0.11
C GLY A 48 9.72 -0.38 0.07
N VAL A 49 8.78 0.57 0.03
CA VAL A 49 7.34 0.28 -0.10
C VAL A 49 7.05 -0.38 -1.45
N GLN A 50 7.60 0.14 -2.55
CA GLN A 50 7.44 -0.43 -3.89
C GLN A 50 7.93 -1.87 -3.98
N ASN A 51 9.08 -2.20 -3.34
CA ASN A 51 9.58 -3.57 -3.30
C ASN A 51 8.63 -4.51 -2.53
N ALA A 52 8.11 -4.06 -1.38
CA ALA A 52 7.14 -4.84 -0.61
C ALA A 52 5.85 -5.09 -1.40
N VAL A 53 5.32 -4.05 -2.07
CA VAL A 53 4.16 -4.16 -2.97
C VAL A 53 4.42 -5.13 -4.10
N ALA A 54 5.58 -5.03 -4.77
CA ALA A 54 5.92 -5.92 -5.88
C ALA A 54 5.92 -7.40 -5.47
N ARG A 55 6.42 -7.71 -4.26
CA ARG A 55 6.38 -9.08 -3.71
C ARG A 55 4.95 -9.55 -3.47
N TRP A 56 4.09 -8.69 -2.92
CA TRP A 56 2.69 -9.01 -2.72
C TRP A 56 1.93 -9.20 -4.03
N LEU A 57 2.15 -8.32 -5.01
CA LEU A 57 1.55 -8.46 -6.34
C LEU A 57 2.05 -9.73 -7.04
N SER A 58 3.32 -10.11 -6.87
CA SER A 58 3.83 -11.39 -7.38
C SER A 58 3.07 -12.56 -6.76
N TRP A 59 2.96 -12.61 -5.43
CA TRP A 59 2.28 -13.69 -4.72
C TRP A 59 0.77 -13.76 -5.02
N LEU A 60 0.10 -12.62 -5.20
CA LEU A 60 -1.33 -12.57 -5.52
C LEU A 60 -1.66 -13.03 -6.94
N ASN A 61 -0.69 -12.95 -7.85
CA ASN A 61 -0.86 -13.30 -9.26
C ASN A 61 -0.31 -14.71 -9.60
N GLU A 62 0.28 -15.40 -8.62
CA GLU A 62 0.56 -16.85 -8.69
C GLU A 62 -0.70 -17.67 -8.38
#